data_AF-A0A7J6E6T6-F1
#
_entry.id   AF-A0A7J6E6T6-F1
#
_cell.length_a   1.000
_cell.length_b   1.000
_cell.length_c   1.000
_cell.angle_alpha   90.00
_cell.angle_beta   90.00
_cell.angle_gamma   90.00
#
_symmetry.space_group_name_H-M   'P 1'
#
loop_
_entity.id
_entity.type
_entity.pdbx_description
1 polymer ?
#
loop_
_entity_poly.entity_id
_entity_poly.type
_entity_poly.pdbx_seq_one_letter_code
_entity_poly.pdbx_strand_id
1 'polypeptide(L)'
;MAAYLSIAILVTTLLQLVPALALLTPCRTSCGSVAIKYPFGVDDGCGAPQFRNMFNCNSTTELFFVTPSGNYKVESIDYDKQTMVVYDPAMSTCSILQPHHDFKMTDIQSAIIPPTSDTVFALLNCSVDSPVLNHYSYLCFNFSGHSCEELYGACNAFRVFHFLTNSTPPCCFTGYDTVRTMSMNILDCTHYTSVVNADGLRGIGPLDWVYGIKLTYMLPEGGCRRCTQSGGTCGFDTETEGRLCLCSASSNSTRECGGGTFVSKGYTKNKFLNL
;
A
#
# COMPACT_ATOMS: atom_id res chain seq x y z
N MET A 1 24.93 16.57 -58.18
CA MET A 1 23.84 17.03 -57.29
C MET A 1 22.87 15.90 -56.89
N ALA A 2 22.41 15.05 -57.81
CA ALA A 2 21.49 13.95 -57.48
C ALA A 2 22.02 12.97 -56.41
N ALA A 3 23.29 12.55 -56.49
CA ALA A 3 23.88 11.62 -55.53
C ALA A 3 23.98 12.16 -54.08
N TYR A 4 24.16 13.48 -53.92
CA TYR A 4 24.21 14.12 -52.60
C TYR A 4 22.82 14.20 -51.95
N LEU A 5 21.76 14.37 -52.74
CA LEU A 5 20.39 14.28 -52.25
C LEU A 5 20.04 12.85 -51.79
N SER A 6 20.48 11.82 -52.53
CA SER A 6 20.22 10.42 -52.18
C SER A 6 20.84 10.01 -50.83
N ILE A 7 22.06 10.48 -50.56
CA ILE A 7 22.78 10.20 -49.31
C ILE A 7 22.14 10.96 -48.14
N ALA A 8 21.73 12.22 -48.36
CA ALA A 8 21.05 13.01 -47.32
C ALA A 8 19.70 12.39 -46.92
N ILE A 9 18.92 11.88 -47.88
CA ILE A 9 17.65 11.20 -47.63
C ILE A 9 17.87 9.90 -46.85
N LEU A 10 18.90 9.11 -47.19
CA LEU A 10 19.25 7.86 -46.48
C LEU A 10 19.68 8.10 -45.02
N VAL A 11 20.39 9.21 -44.76
CA VAL A 11 20.86 9.57 -43.41
C VAL A 11 19.68 10.08 -42.56
N THR A 12 18.74 10.82 -43.15
CA THR A 12 17.53 11.28 -42.44
C THR A 12 16.55 10.15 -42.13
N THR A 13 16.41 9.14 -42.99
CA THR A 13 15.56 7.97 -42.72
C THR A 13 16.16 7.03 -41.68
N LEU A 14 17.50 6.94 -41.58
CA LEU A 14 18.17 6.16 -40.54
C LEU A 14 18.04 6.81 -39.14
N LEU A 15 17.93 8.15 -39.07
CA LEU A 15 17.78 8.88 -37.80
C LEU A 15 16.37 8.77 -37.20
N GLN A 16 15.37 8.42 -38.02
CA GLN A 16 13.99 8.15 -37.57
C GLN A 16 13.76 6.69 -37.15
N LEU A 17 14.77 5.83 -37.35
CA LEU A 17 14.73 4.40 -37.02
C LEU A 17 15.51 4.08 -35.74
N VAL A 18 15.63 5.05 -34.83
CA VAL A 18 15.96 4.72 -33.44
C VAL A 18 14.64 4.34 -32.79
N PRO A 19 14.38 3.03 -32.50
CA PRO A 19 13.35 2.76 -31.53
C PRO A 19 13.80 3.51 -30.28
N ALA A 20 12.96 4.36 -29.72
CA ALA A 20 13.11 4.70 -28.32
C ALA A 20 13.18 3.34 -27.62
N LEU A 21 14.38 2.89 -27.27
CA LEU A 21 14.57 1.86 -26.29
C LEU A 21 14.05 2.50 -25.01
N ALA A 22 12.72 2.51 -24.87
CA ALA A 22 12.11 2.53 -23.57
C ALA A 22 12.84 1.41 -22.85
N LEU A 23 13.73 1.78 -21.94
CA LEU A 23 14.31 0.86 -20.99
C LEU A 23 13.11 0.09 -20.47
N LEU A 24 12.97 -1.18 -20.88
CA LEU A 24 11.97 -2.08 -20.36
C LEU A 24 12.34 -2.21 -18.89
N THR A 25 11.84 -1.29 -18.07
CA THR A 25 11.92 -1.41 -16.63
C THR A 25 11.07 -2.64 -16.35
N PRO A 26 11.66 -3.74 -15.85
CA PRO A 26 10.92 -4.98 -15.60
C PRO A 26 9.82 -4.80 -14.55
N CYS A 27 9.85 -3.67 -13.83
CA CYS A 27 8.89 -3.29 -12.82
C CYS A 27 7.96 -2.21 -13.33
N ARG A 28 6.66 -2.42 -13.10
CA ARG A 28 5.67 -1.36 -13.24
C ARG A 28 5.92 -0.26 -12.22
N THR A 29 5.77 0.98 -12.68
CA THR A 29 5.89 2.18 -11.85
C THR A 29 4.54 2.79 -11.50
N SER A 30 3.45 2.20 -12.00
CA SER A 30 2.08 2.61 -11.71
C SER A 30 1.07 1.47 -11.89
N CYS A 31 -0.07 1.62 -11.25
CA CYS A 31 -1.28 0.84 -11.44
C CYS A 31 -2.47 1.81 -11.38
N GLY A 32 -3.09 2.09 -12.53
CA GLY A 32 -4.07 3.15 -12.68
C GLY A 32 -3.45 4.52 -12.35
N SER A 33 -4.12 5.26 -11.46
CA SER A 33 -3.65 6.55 -10.95
C SER A 33 -2.62 6.42 -9.82
N VAL A 34 -2.40 5.22 -9.28
CA VAL A 34 -1.50 5.01 -8.13
C VAL A 34 -0.08 4.75 -8.62
N ALA A 35 0.85 5.62 -8.25
CA ALA A 35 2.27 5.41 -8.49
C ALA A 35 2.80 4.29 -7.58
N ILE A 36 3.56 3.36 -8.16
CA ILE A 36 4.25 2.28 -7.45
C ILE A 36 5.73 2.64 -7.33
N LYS A 37 6.17 2.92 -6.11
CA LYS A 37 7.56 3.21 -5.75
C LYS A 37 7.98 2.30 -4.61
N TYR A 38 9.30 2.16 -4.48
CA TYR A 38 9.93 1.50 -3.34
C TYR A 38 9.36 2.04 -2.01
N PRO A 39 9.00 1.18 -1.04
CA PRO A 39 9.40 -0.23 -0.93
C PRO A 39 8.46 -1.20 -1.64
N PHE A 40 7.36 -0.73 -2.20
CA PHE A 40 6.36 -1.56 -2.85
C PHE A 40 6.81 -2.02 -4.24
N GLY A 41 6.35 -3.20 -4.60
CA GLY A 41 6.45 -3.78 -5.93
C GLY A 41 5.22 -4.65 -6.18
N VAL A 42 4.80 -4.74 -7.44
CA VAL A 42 3.66 -5.56 -7.86
C VAL A 42 4.14 -6.75 -8.69
N ASP A 43 5.10 -6.51 -9.57
CA ASP A 43 5.70 -7.57 -10.37
C ASP A 43 6.76 -8.31 -9.53
N ASP A 44 6.88 -9.62 -9.74
CA ASP A 44 7.78 -10.43 -8.94
C ASP A 44 9.25 -10.02 -9.18
N GLY A 45 10.03 -9.97 -8.10
CA GLY A 45 11.40 -9.45 -8.11
C GLY A 45 11.52 -7.92 -8.05
N CYS A 46 10.41 -7.16 -7.96
CA CYS A 46 10.42 -5.70 -7.87
C CYS A 46 10.16 -5.17 -6.45
N GLY A 47 10.74 -4.02 -6.12
CA GLY A 47 10.58 -3.41 -4.80
C GLY A 47 11.46 -4.07 -3.74
N ALA A 48 10.95 -4.15 -2.52
CA ALA A 48 11.64 -4.78 -1.40
C ALA A 48 11.07 -6.19 -1.11
N PRO A 49 11.92 -7.19 -0.85
CA PRO A 49 11.50 -8.60 -0.77
C PRO A 49 10.45 -8.85 0.31
N GLN A 50 10.48 -8.13 1.43
CA GLN A 50 9.47 -8.28 2.49
C GLN A 50 8.07 -7.78 2.10
N PHE A 51 7.93 -7.04 1.00
CA PHE A 51 6.64 -6.59 0.45
C PHE A 51 6.17 -7.45 -0.73
N ARG A 52 6.92 -8.50 -1.08
CA ARG A 52 6.60 -9.42 -2.18
C ARG A 52 5.20 -10.00 -2.00
N ASN A 53 4.43 -10.07 -3.09
CA ASN A 53 3.07 -10.60 -3.15
C ASN A 53 2.03 -9.89 -2.24
N MET A 54 2.35 -8.71 -1.69
CA MET A 54 1.39 -7.94 -0.88
C MET A 54 0.47 -7.06 -1.73
N PHE A 55 0.79 -6.84 -3.00
CA PHE A 55 0.02 -5.99 -3.88
C PHE A 55 -0.31 -6.70 -5.19
N ASN A 56 -1.54 -6.51 -5.66
CA ASN A 56 -1.99 -6.95 -6.97
C ASN A 56 -2.55 -5.77 -7.75
N CYS A 57 -2.32 -5.73 -9.05
CA CYS A 57 -2.91 -4.73 -9.91
C CYS A 57 -3.78 -5.40 -10.97
N ASN A 58 -5.09 -5.19 -10.89
CA ASN A 58 -6.01 -5.76 -11.86
C ASN A 58 -5.93 -4.97 -13.17
N SER A 59 -5.51 -5.63 -14.25
CA SER A 59 -5.62 -5.16 -15.64
C SER A 59 -5.20 -3.69 -15.85
N THR A 60 -4.20 -3.22 -15.09
CA THR A 60 -3.64 -1.86 -15.06
C THR A 60 -4.50 -0.74 -14.46
N THR A 61 -5.68 -0.99 -13.89
CA THR A 61 -6.61 0.08 -13.45
C THR A 61 -6.62 0.32 -11.94
N GLU A 62 -6.57 -0.73 -11.14
CA GLU A 62 -6.77 -0.64 -9.69
C GLU A 62 -5.76 -1.48 -8.93
N LEU A 63 -5.16 -0.86 -7.92
CA LEU A 63 -4.20 -1.49 -7.03
C LEU A 63 -4.93 -2.04 -5.80
N PHE A 64 -4.60 -3.26 -5.41
CA PHE A 64 -5.15 -3.93 -4.24
C PHE A 64 -4.04 -4.36 -3.30
N PHE A 65 -4.23 -4.10 -2.02
CA PHE A 65 -3.48 -4.70 -0.93
C PHE A 65 -4.08 -6.07 -0.60
N VAL A 66 -3.28 -7.11 -0.75
CA VAL A 66 -3.71 -8.51 -0.62
C VAL A 66 -3.46 -8.97 0.80
N THR A 67 -4.47 -9.48 1.49
CA THR A 67 -4.34 -10.04 2.84
C THR A 67 -5.02 -11.41 2.92
N PRO A 68 -4.85 -12.19 4.00
CA PRO A 68 -5.57 -13.44 4.20
C PRO A 68 -7.11 -13.29 4.24
N SER A 69 -7.62 -12.10 4.56
CA SER A 69 -9.06 -11.84 4.62
C SER A 69 -9.65 -11.36 3.29
N GLY A 70 -8.83 -10.85 2.36
CA GLY A 70 -9.33 -10.34 1.09
C GLY A 70 -8.40 -9.34 0.41
N ASN A 71 -8.92 -8.74 -0.66
CA ASN A 71 -8.24 -7.72 -1.45
C ASN A 71 -8.83 -6.35 -1.15
N TYR A 72 -8.00 -5.45 -0.64
CA TYR A 72 -8.39 -4.12 -0.18
C TYR A 72 -7.92 -3.10 -1.21
N LYS A 73 -8.85 -2.33 -1.77
CA LYS A 73 -8.50 -1.35 -2.80
C LYS A 73 -7.61 -0.28 -2.21
N VAL A 74 -6.47 0.00 -2.84
CA VAL A 74 -5.59 1.10 -2.42
C VAL A 74 -6.13 2.39 -3.00
N GLU A 75 -6.62 3.27 -2.12
CA GLU A 75 -7.15 4.57 -2.50
C GLU A 75 -6.03 5.60 -2.70
N SER A 76 -5.01 5.57 -1.84
CA SER A 76 -3.87 6.48 -1.96
C SER A 76 -2.62 5.95 -1.24
N ILE A 77 -1.45 6.42 -1.69
CA ILE A 77 -0.15 6.19 -1.04
C ILE A 77 0.56 7.54 -0.93
N ASP A 78 0.89 7.93 0.29
CA ASP A 78 1.72 9.10 0.61
C ASP A 78 3.13 8.61 0.98
N TYR A 79 4.05 8.73 0.00
CA TYR A 79 5.43 8.27 0.15
C TYR A 79 6.27 9.10 1.09
N ASP A 80 5.92 10.38 1.28
CA ASP A 80 6.65 11.28 2.16
C ASP A 80 6.29 11.03 3.63
N LYS A 81 5.02 10.70 3.89
CA LYS A 81 4.54 10.33 5.24
C LYS A 81 4.64 8.84 5.55
N GLN A 82 4.99 8.03 4.56
CA GLN A 82 5.03 6.56 4.65
C GLN A 82 3.67 5.97 5.06
N THR A 83 2.59 6.48 4.47
CA THR A 83 1.23 6.02 4.76
C THR A 83 0.49 5.63 3.50
N MET A 84 -0.51 4.76 3.63
CA MET A 84 -1.44 4.41 2.56
C MET A 84 -2.84 4.27 3.13
N VAL A 85 -3.85 4.56 2.31
CA VAL A 85 -5.25 4.34 2.69
C VAL A 85 -5.82 3.25 1.81
N VAL A 86 -6.45 2.26 2.44
CA VAL A 86 -7.16 1.18 1.74
C VAL A 86 -8.64 1.19 2.09
N TYR A 87 -9.44 0.71 1.16
CA TYR A 87 -10.87 0.52 1.32
C TYR A 87 -11.21 -0.97 1.27
N ASP A 88 -11.95 -1.43 2.28
CA ASP A 88 -12.52 -2.78 2.30
C ASP A 88 -13.91 -2.77 1.67
N PRO A 89 -14.14 -3.46 0.54
CA PRO A 89 -15.48 -3.60 -0.02
C PRO A 89 -16.46 -4.38 0.88
N ALA A 90 -15.98 -5.20 1.82
CA ALA A 90 -16.79 -5.97 2.76
C ALA A 90 -17.04 -5.25 4.09
N MET A 91 -16.56 -4.02 4.24
CA MET A 91 -16.82 -3.17 5.40
C MET A 91 -18.11 -2.37 5.20
N SER A 92 -18.91 -2.23 6.25
CA SER A 92 -20.13 -1.41 6.17
C SER A 92 -19.80 0.08 6.22
N THR A 93 -20.65 0.92 5.64
CA THR A 93 -20.56 2.39 5.65
C THR A 93 -21.90 3.00 6.03
N CYS A 94 -21.98 4.32 6.17
CA CYS A 94 -23.22 5.00 6.51
C CYS A 94 -24.39 4.71 5.54
N SER A 95 -24.06 4.36 4.30
CA SER A 95 -25.01 4.14 3.20
C SER A 95 -25.20 2.67 2.83
N ILE A 96 -24.26 1.79 3.18
CA ILE A 96 -24.27 0.38 2.75
C ILE A 96 -23.98 -0.51 3.95
N LEU A 97 -24.85 -1.49 4.19
CA LEU A 97 -24.59 -2.56 5.13
C LEU A 97 -23.98 -3.75 4.37
N GLN A 98 -22.76 -4.13 4.75
CA GLN A 98 -22.06 -5.28 4.17
C GLN A 98 -22.28 -6.53 5.02
N PRO A 99 -22.00 -7.76 4.54
CA PRO A 99 -22.11 -8.97 5.36
C PRO A 99 -20.98 -9.08 6.39
N HIS A 100 -21.07 -10.11 7.25
CA HIS A 100 -20.05 -10.43 8.24
C HIS A 100 -18.67 -10.65 7.60
N HIS A 101 -17.68 -9.89 8.05
CA HIS A 101 -16.30 -9.94 7.55
C HIS A 101 -15.29 -9.64 8.65
N ASP A 102 -14.14 -10.32 8.61
CA ASP A 102 -13.01 -10.06 9.51
C ASP A 102 -11.89 -9.34 8.75
N PHE A 103 -11.33 -8.27 9.31
CA PHE A 103 -10.08 -7.69 8.81
C PHE A 103 -8.87 -8.46 9.37
N LYS A 104 -8.23 -9.29 8.54
CA LYS A 104 -7.06 -10.10 8.93
C LYS A 104 -5.87 -9.85 8.02
N MET A 105 -4.70 -9.67 8.63
CA MET A 105 -3.40 -9.52 7.99
C MET A 105 -2.47 -10.64 8.48
N THR A 106 -1.43 -10.96 7.72
CA THR A 106 -0.38 -11.87 8.21
C THR A 106 0.45 -11.22 9.32
N ASP A 107 1.22 -12.01 10.08
CA ASP A 107 2.13 -11.45 11.10
C ASP A 107 3.15 -10.49 10.50
N ILE A 108 3.67 -10.81 9.31
CA ILE A 108 4.60 -9.95 8.58
C ILE A 108 3.89 -8.65 8.20
N GLN A 109 2.72 -8.72 7.57
CA GLN A 109 1.94 -7.53 7.18
C GLN A 109 1.62 -6.64 8.38
N SER A 110 1.19 -7.25 9.49
CA SER A 110 0.87 -6.53 10.73
C SER A 110 2.11 -5.88 11.38
N ALA A 111 3.31 -6.40 11.10
CA ALA A 111 4.56 -5.82 11.58
C ALA A 111 5.07 -4.70 10.68
N ILE A 112 5.01 -4.87 9.35
CA ILE A 112 5.64 -3.96 8.38
C ILE A 112 4.69 -2.96 7.71
N ILE A 113 3.37 -3.20 7.75
CA ILE A 113 2.31 -2.33 7.23
C ILE A 113 1.12 -2.26 8.23
N PRO A 114 1.31 -1.92 9.51
CA PRO A 114 0.20 -1.87 10.46
C PRO A 114 -0.77 -0.71 10.16
N PRO A 115 -2.07 -0.85 10.48
CA PRO A 115 -2.98 0.28 10.63
C PRO A 115 -2.44 1.32 11.60
N THR A 116 -2.66 2.58 11.28
CA THR A 116 -2.27 3.72 12.11
C THR A 116 -3.22 3.88 13.30
N SER A 117 -2.74 4.51 14.37
CA SER A 117 -3.54 4.75 15.59
C SER A 117 -4.72 5.70 15.39
N ASP A 118 -4.71 6.52 14.33
CA ASP A 118 -5.83 7.39 13.92
C ASP A 118 -6.85 6.67 13.04
N THR A 119 -6.68 5.36 12.81
CA THR A 119 -7.71 4.48 12.24
C THR A 119 -8.52 3.85 13.36
N VAL A 120 -9.82 4.13 13.40
CA VAL A 120 -10.73 3.56 14.40
C VAL A 120 -11.66 2.56 13.74
N PHE A 121 -11.81 1.39 14.36
CA PHE A 121 -12.77 0.37 13.97
C PHE A 121 -14.01 0.50 14.85
N ALA A 122 -15.20 0.42 14.26
CA ALA A 122 -16.45 0.30 14.99
C ALA A 122 -17.03 -1.09 14.79
N LEU A 123 -17.18 -1.83 15.87
CA LEU A 123 -17.87 -3.11 15.93
C LEU A 123 -19.36 -2.82 16.06
N LEU A 124 -20.17 -3.40 15.18
CA LEU A 124 -21.58 -3.06 15.03
C LEU A 124 -22.48 -4.27 15.29
N ASN A 125 -23.62 -3.99 15.93
CA ASN A 125 -24.67 -4.94 16.22
C ASN A 125 -24.10 -6.16 16.93
N CYS A 126 -23.46 -5.85 18.06
CA CYS A 126 -22.88 -6.81 18.96
C CYS A 126 -23.95 -7.34 19.91
N SER A 127 -23.82 -8.61 20.30
CA SER A 127 -24.61 -9.21 21.37
C SER A 127 -24.35 -8.51 22.70
N VAL A 128 -25.36 -8.43 23.57
CA VAL A 128 -25.21 -7.91 24.94
C VAL A 128 -24.22 -8.73 25.78
N ASP A 129 -24.03 -10.00 25.43
CA ASP A 129 -23.09 -10.92 26.08
C ASP A 129 -21.68 -10.88 25.46
N SER A 130 -21.46 -10.01 24.48
CA SER A 130 -20.18 -9.87 23.79
C SER A 130 -19.01 -9.66 24.79
N PRO A 131 -17.87 -10.34 24.60
CA PRO A 131 -16.70 -10.17 25.46
C PRO A 131 -16.18 -8.73 25.50
N VAL A 132 -16.26 -7.98 24.38
CA VAL A 132 -15.81 -6.58 24.33
C VAL A 132 -16.75 -5.60 25.02
N LEU A 133 -17.98 -5.99 25.34
CA LEU A 133 -18.88 -5.17 26.15
C LEU A 133 -18.81 -5.52 27.63
N ASN A 134 -18.26 -6.69 27.95
CA ASN A 134 -18.20 -7.23 29.30
C ASN A 134 -16.75 -7.27 29.79
N HIS A 135 -16.11 -8.44 29.69
CA HIS A 135 -14.79 -8.71 30.26
C HIS A 135 -13.69 -7.82 29.67
N TYR A 136 -13.80 -7.46 28.39
CA TYR A 136 -12.84 -6.62 27.66
C TYR A 136 -13.41 -5.22 27.33
N SER A 137 -14.34 -4.71 28.13
CA SER A 137 -14.95 -3.37 27.98
C SER A 137 -13.94 -2.22 27.91
N TYR A 138 -12.76 -2.37 28.49
CA TYR A 138 -11.68 -1.38 28.42
C TYR A 138 -11.10 -1.20 26.99
N LEU A 139 -11.35 -2.13 26.07
CA LEU A 139 -10.95 -2.01 24.66
C LEU A 139 -11.89 -1.11 23.85
N CYS A 140 -13.07 -0.81 24.41
CA CYS A 140 -14.03 0.11 23.81
C CYS A 140 -13.78 1.53 24.30
N PHE A 141 -13.78 2.48 23.37
CA PHE A 141 -13.61 3.89 23.68
C PHE A 141 -14.56 4.76 22.86
N ASN A 142 -14.68 6.03 23.22
CA ASN A 142 -15.25 7.05 22.34
C ASN A 142 -14.09 7.84 21.73
N PHE A 143 -14.23 8.25 20.47
CA PHE A 143 -13.24 9.08 19.79
C PHE A 143 -13.91 10.38 19.34
N SER A 144 -13.21 11.51 19.48
CA SER A 144 -13.64 12.82 18.96
C SER A 144 -15.07 13.28 19.33
N GLY A 145 -15.64 12.73 20.41
CA GLY A 145 -17.01 13.02 20.87
C GLY A 145 -18.11 12.16 20.24
N HIS A 146 -17.75 11.19 19.38
CA HIS A 146 -18.70 10.30 18.71
C HIS A 146 -19.12 9.12 19.58
N SER A 147 -20.38 8.73 19.44
CA SER A 147 -20.98 7.60 20.14
C SER A 147 -21.64 6.61 19.17
N CYS A 148 -21.87 5.39 19.64
CA CYS A 148 -22.63 4.38 18.92
C CYS A 148 -24.06 4.83 18.59
N GLU A 149 -24.69 5.56 19.52
CA GLU A 149 -26.06 6.05 19.34
C GLU A 149 -26.14 7.06 18.20
N GLU A 150 -25.17 7.97 18.10
CA GLU A 150 -25.04 8.89 16.98
C GLU A 150 -24.85 8.13 15.67
N LEU A 151 -23.96 7.14 15.65
CA LEU A 151 -23.67 6.33 14.46
C LEU A 151 -24.92 5.59 13.96
N TYR A 152 -25.67 4.95 14.86
CA TYR A 152 -26.91 4.25 14.52
C TYR A 152 -28.04 5.20 14.10
N GLY A 153 -28.11 6.39 14.70
CA GLY A 153 -29.14 7.38 14.40
C GLY A 153 -28.90 8.11 13.08
N ALA A 154 -27.65 8.44 12.76
CA ALA A 154 -27.28 9.22 11.59
C ALA A 154 -27.24 8.39 10.29
N CYS A 155 -26.84 7.12 10.38
CA CYS A 155 -26.57 6.30 9.20
C CYS A 155 -27.75 5.44 8.77
N ASN A 156 -28.24 5.67 7.55
CA ASN A 156 -29.36 4.93 6.96
C ASN A 156 -29.13 3.41 6.97
N ALA A 157 -27.92 2.95 6.67
CA ALA A 157 -27.59 1.53 6.66
C ALA A 157 -27.69 0.88 8.05
N PHE A 158 -27.44 1.64 9.12
CA PHE A 158 -27.37 1.10 10.47
C PHE A 158 -28.67 1.24 11.25
N ARG A 159 -29.60 2.10 10.79
CA ARG A 159 -30.94 2.23 11.39
C ARG A 159 -31.73 0.93 11.40
N VAL A 160 -31.45 0.00 10.48
CA VAL A 160 -32.08 -1.34 10.45
C VAL A 160 -31.93 -2.08 11.78
N PHE A 161 -30.82 -1.87 12.47
CA PHE A 161 -30.56 -2.53 13.75
C PHE A 161 -31.53 -2.10 14.84
N HIS A 162 -31.89 -0.80 14.88
CA HIS A 162 -32.87 -0.30 15.83
C HIS A 162 -34.27 -0.89 15.59
N PHE A 163 -34.66 -1.09 14.32
CA PHE A 163 -35.96 -1.66 13.98
C PHE A 163 -36.11 -3.13 14.39
N LEU A 164 -35.01 -3.89 14.43
CA LEU A 164 -35.06 -5.33 14.73
C LEU A 164 -35.15 -5.63 16.24
N THR A 165 -34.53 -4.80 17.09
CA THR A 165 -34.36 -5.09 18.51
C THR A 165 -35.23 -4.23 19.44
N ASN A 166 -36.05 -3.31 18.90
CA ASN A 166 -36.82 -2.31 19.67
C ASN A 166 -35.96 -1.50 20.68
N SER A 167 -34.64 -1.55 20.51
CA SER A 167 -33.59 -0.94 21.32
C SER A 167 -32.36 -0.82 20.42
N THR A 168 -31.44 0.10 20.71
CA THR A 168 -30.21 0.23 19.92
C THR A 168 -29.24 -0.86 20.36
N PRO A 169 -28.86 -1.82 19.48
CA PRO A 169 -27.95 -2.87 19.90
C PRO A 169 -26.59 -2.28 20.25
N PRO A 170 -25.84 -2.92 21.15
CA PRO A 170 -24.53 -2.44 21.51
C PRO A 170 -23.55 -2.34 20.33
N CYS A 171 -22.65 -1.37 20.43
CA CYS A 171 -21.52 -1.16 19.53
C CYS A 171 -20.27 -0.82 20.35
N CYS A 172 -19.11 -0.93 19.72
CA CYS A 172 -17.83 -0.65 20.36
C CYS A 172 -16.86 -0.02 19.35
N PHE A 173 -16.38 1.20 19.61
CA PHE A 173 -15.21 1.70 18.88
C PHE A 173 -13.94 1.16 19.52
N THR A 174 -13.02 0.70 18.68
CA THR A 174 -11.81 0.03 19.12
C THR A 174 -10.65 0.25 18.14
N GLY A 175 -9.45 -0.18 18.53
CA GLY A 175 -8.25 -0.11 17.73
C GLY A 175 -7.99 -1.39 16.94
N TYR A 176 -6.96 -1.35 16.09
CA TYR A 176 -6.57 -2.51 15.29
C TYR A 176 -6.16 -3.72 16.14
N ASP A 177 -5.50 -3.52 17.29
CA ASP A 177 -5.05 -4.61 18.15
C ASP A 177 -6.20 -5.54 18.57
N THR A 178 -7.40 -4.99 18.76
CA THR A 178 -8.58 -5.77 19.14
C THR A 178 -9.07 -6.62 17.97
N VAL A 179 -9.28 -6.04 16.79
CA VAL A 179 -9.77 -6.76 15.60
C VAL A 179 -8.74 -7.72 15.00
N ARG A 180 -7.44 -7.46 15.23
CA ARG A 180 -6.36 -8.40 14.92
C ARG A 180 -6.42 -9.65 15.79
N THR A 181 -6.75 -9.48 17.07
CA THR A 181 -6.67 -10.56 18.07
C THR A 181 -7.96 -11.37 18.17
N MET A 182 -9.11 -10.72 17.99
CA MET A 182 -10.43 -11.30 18.17
C MET A 182 -11.23 -11.15 16.88
N SER A 183 -11.67 -12.27 16.30
CA SER A 183 -12.57 -12.24 15.14
C SER A 183 -13.95 -11.74 15.53
N MET A 184 -14.75 -11.30 14.56
CA MET A 184 -16.13 -10.86 14.76
C MET A 184 -16.99 -11.92 15.46
N ASN A 185 -16.76 -13.21 15.16
CA ASN A 185 -17.40 -14.33 15.86
C ASN A 185 -17.03 -14.42 17.36
N ILE A 186 -15.77 -14.14 17.71
CA ILE A 186 -15.33 -14.12 19.13
C ILE A 186 -15.90 -12.89 19.83
N LEU A 187 -15.92 -11.76 19.12
CA LEU A 187 -16.48 -10.51 19.58
C LEU A 187 -18.02 -10.54 19.65
N ASP A 188 -18.65 -11.57 19.10
CA ASP A 188 -20.11 -11.70 18.96
C ASP A 188 -20.74 -10.43 18.36
N CYS A 189 -20.09 -9.90 17.32
CA CYS A 189 -20.53 -8.76 16.53
C CYS A 189 -20.75 -9.20 15.08
N THR A 190 -21.71 -8.60 14.40
CA THR A 190 -22.12 -9.06 13.06
C THR A 190 -21.46 -8.29 11.93
N HIS A 191 -21.07 -7.04 12.19
CA HIS A 191 -20.55 -6.12 11.18
C HIS A 191 -19.44 -5.25 11.77
N TYR A 192 -18.62 -4.69 10.91
CA TYR A 192 -17.72 -3.62 11.30
C TYR A 192 -17.71 -2.48 10.27
N THR A 193 -17.32 -1.31 10.74
CA THR A 193 -16.91 -0.18 9.92
C THR A 193 -15.57 0.35 10.41
N SER A 194 -14.90 1.18 9.62
CA SER A 194 -13.68 1.85 10.01
C SER A 194 -13.56 3.21 9.35
N VAL A 195 -12.93 4.12 10.08
CA VAL A 195 -12.70 5.50 9.65
C VAL A 195 -11.25 5.88 9.88
N VAL A 196 -10.75 6.77 9.02
CA VAL A 196 -9.40 7.33 9.12
C VAL A 196 -9.46 8.75 9.67
N ASN A 197 -8.31 9.25 10.15
CA ASN A 197 -8.18 10.61 10.67
C ASN A 197 -9.16 10.88 11.82
N ALA A 198 -9.30 9.92 12.74
CA ALA A 198 -10.28 9.97 13.84
C ALA A 198 -10.20 11.27 14.65
N ASP A 199 -9.00 11.78 14.93
CA ASP A 199 -8.77 13.03 15.66
C ASP A 199 -9.37 14.26 14.95
N GLY A 200 -9.43 14.23 13.61
CA GLY A 200 -9.97 15.28 12.77
C GLY A 200 -11.50 15.26 12.62
N LEU A 201 -12.19 14.24 13.15
CA LEU A 201 -13.63 14.08 12.98
C LEU A 201 -14.47 14.85 14.01
N ARG A 202 -13.86 15.58 14.95
CA ARG A 202 -14.60 16.32 15.98
C ARG A 202 -15.59 17.31 15.36
N GLY A 203 -16.88 17.08 15.61
CA GLY A 203 -17.97 17.90 15.08
C GLY A 203 -18.38 17.59 13.63
N ILE A 204 -17.80 16.53 13.03
CA ILE A 204 -18.16 16.01 11.70
C ILE A 204 -19.02 14.76 11.90
N GLY A 205 -20.26 14.78 11.43
CA GLY A 205 -21.18 13.66 11.62
C GLY A 205 -20.82 12.42 10.78
N PRO A 206 -21.34 11.23 11.13
CA PRO A 206 -21.05 9.97 10.43
C PRO A 206 -21.28 9.95 8.93
N LEU A 207 -22.20 10.77 8.42
CA LEU A 207 -22.48 10.89 6.98
C LEU A 207 -21.30 11.47 6.18
N ASP A 208 -20.48 12.30 6.83
CA ASP A 208 -19.35 13.02 6.22
C ASP A 208 -17.99 12.44 6.63
N TRP A 209 -17.98 11.27 7.28
CA TRP A 209 -16.75 10.58 7.67
C TRP A 209 -15.98 10.04 6.45
N VAL A 210 -14.66 9.96 6.60
CA VAL A 210 -13.79 9.31 5.63
C VAL A 210 -13.62 7.84 6.02
N TYR A 211 -14.38 6.98 5.35
CA TYR A 211 -14.35 5.53 5.56
C TYR A 211 -13.12 4.89 4.90
N GLY A 212 -12.44 4.01 5.63
CA GLY A 212 -11.27 3.28 5.16
C GLY A 212 -10.31 2.93 6.29
N ILE A 213 -9.21 2.30 5.92
CA ILE A 213 -8.17 1.86 6.84
C ILE A 213 -6.87 2.54 6.42
N LYS A 214 -6.34 3.41 7.28
CA LYS A 214 -5.04 4.06 7.03
C LYS A 214 -3.96 3.18 7.64
N LEU A 215 -2.97 2.84 6.83
CA LEU A 215 -1.82 2.04 7.20
C LEU A 215 -0.56 2.92 7.16
N THR A 216 0.40 2.60 8.02
CA THR A 216 1.78 3.09 7.90
C THR A 216 2.66 1.95 7.42
N TYR A 217 3.79 2.23 6.77
CA TYR A 217 4.70 1.19 6.32
C TYR A 217 6.17 1.49 6.60
N MET A 218 6.94 0.44 6.87
CA MET A 218 8.35 0.55 7.18
C MET A 218 9.22 0.59 5.91
N LEU A 219 10.25 1.43 5.92
CA LEU A 219 11.27 1.43 4.87
C LEU A 219 12.41 0.46 5.22
N PRO A 220 12.78 -0.47 4.31
CA PRO A 220 13.87 -1.42 4.57
C PRO A 220 15.22 -0.72 4.74
N GLU A 221 16.01 -1.16 5.74
CA GLU A 221 17.36 -0.64 5.99
C GLU A 221 18.28 -0.85 4.80
N GLY A 222 19.07 0.14 4.39
CA GLY A 222 19.92 0.07 3.19
C GLY A 222 19.27 0.61 1.92
N GLY A 223 17.95 0.84 1.96
CA GLY A 223 17.18 1.67 1.03
C GLY A 223 17.32 1.36 -0.46
N CYS A 224 16.76 2.26 -1.26
CA CYS A 224 16.73 2.17 -2.72
C CYS A 224 17.43 3.37 -3.40
N ARG A 225 17.98 4.28 -2.60
CA ARG A 225 18.46 5.59 -3.06
C ARG A 225 19.63 5.50 -4.03
N ARG A 226 20.64 4.67 -3.77
CA ARG A 226 21.81 4.55 -4.66
C ARG A 226 21.44 3.95 -6.02
N CYS A 227 20.62 2.90 -6.01
CA CYS A 227 20.15 2.27 -7.24
C CYS A 227 19.35 3.23 -8.11
N THR A 228 18.35 3.91 -7.53
CA THR A 228 17.54 4.90 -8.26
C THR A 228 18.35 6.08 -8.77
N GLN A 229 19.32 6.58 -7.99
CA GLN A 229 20.22 7.65 -8.43
C GLN A 229 21.13 7.24 -9.60
N SER A 230 21.49 5.97 -9.70
CA SER A 230 22.25 5.43 -10.83
C SER A 230 21.40 5.10 -12.07
N GLY A 231 20.09 5.39 -12.04
CA GLY A 231 19.15 5.09 -13.13
C GLY A 231 18.59 3.67 -13.10
N GLY A 232 18.82 2.92 -12.03
CA GLY A 232 18.29 1.56 -11.85
C GLY A 232 16.96 1.53 -11.10
N THR A 233 16.29 0.37 -11.17
CA THR A 233 15.08 0.07 -10.38
C THR A 233 15.41 -0.90 -9.27
N CYS A 234 14.92 -0.67 -8.06
CA CYS A 234 15.15 -1.59 -6.96
C CYS A 234 14.29 -2.83 -7.08
N GLY A 235 14.92 -3.96 -6.81
CA GLY A 235 14.28 -5.26 -6.82
C GLY A 235 15.01 -6.23 -5.91
N PHE A 236 14.70 -7.49 -6.11
CA PHE A 236 15.33 -8.59 -5.42
C PHE A 236 15.36 -9.82 -6.33
N ASP A 237 16.27 -10.73 -6.03
CA ASP A 237 16.37 -12.03 -6.68
C ASP A 237 15.24 -12.94 -6.17
N THR A 238 14.42 -13.48 -7.06
CA THR A 238 13.20 -14.21 -6.66
C THR A 238 13.46 -15.57 -6.00
N GLU A 239 14.68 -16.10 -6.14
CA GLU A 239 15.11 -17.38 -5.58
C GLU A 239 15.78 -17.19 -4.21
N THR A 240 16.69 -16.23 -4.10
CA THR A 240 17.48 -15.98 -2.88
C THR A 240 16.93 -14.86 -1.99
N GLU A 241 15.97 -14.08 -2.49
CA GLU A 241 15.44 -12.85 -1.89
C GLU A 241 16.52 -11.78 -1.60
N GLY A 242 17.70 -11.96 -2.21
CA GLY A 242 18.80 -11.02 -2.15
C GLY A 242 18.48 -9.73 -2.88
N ARG A 243 18.85 -8.58 -2.31
CA ARG A 243 18.55 -7.28 -2.93
C ARG A 243 19.33 -7.07 -4.21
N LEU A 244 18.64 -6.52 -5.21
CA LEU A 244 19.19 -6.20 -6.52
C LEU A 244 18.86 -4.77 -6.95
N CYS A 245 19.74 -4.23 -7.77
CA CYS A 245 19.53 -3.05 -8.57
C CYS A 245 19.44 -3.48 -10.03
N LEU A 246 18.25 -3.30 -10.62
CA LEU A 246 17.91 -3.69 -11.98
C LEU A 246 18.29 -2.53 -12.92
N CYS A 247 19.37 -2.70 -13.69
CA CYS A 247 19.98 -1.62 -14.47
C CYS A 247 19.60 -1.64 -15.95
N SER A 248 19.43 -2.84 -16.50
CA SER A 248 18.96 -3.07 -17.86
C SER A 248 18.35 -4.47 -17.94
N ALA A 249 17.77 -4.82 -19.10
CA ALA A 249 17.18 -6.15 -19.31
C ALA A 249 18.15 -7.32 -19.09
N SER A 250 19.46 -7.08 -19.07
CA SER A 250 20.50 -8.12 -18.94
C SER A 250 21.58 -7.80 -17.91
N SER A 251 21.48 -6.69 -17.16
CA SER A 251 22.48 -6.28 -16.18
C SER A 251 21.83 -5.96 -14.85
N ASN A 252 22.11 -6.81 -13.85
CA ASN A 252 21.76 -6.60 -12.46
C ASN A 252 23.03 -6.29 -11.65
N SER A 253 22.92 -5.39 -10.69
CA SER A 253 23.97 -5.03 -9.74
C SER A 253 23.44 -5.22 -8.32
N THR A 254 24.31 -5.30 -7.31
CA THR A 254 23.87 -5.43 -5.91
C THR A 254 23.46 -4.09 -5.29
N ARG A 255 23.93 -2.94 -5.82
CA ARG A 255 23.69 -1.63 -5.18
C ARG A 255 23.42 -0.48 -6.14
N GLU A 256 24.15 -0.42 -7.25
CA GLU A 256 24.06 0.69 -8.21
C GLU A 256 24.49 0.27 -9.61
N CYS A 257 23.89 0.91 -10.60
CA CYS A 257 24.21 0.70 -11.99
C CYS A 257 25.51 1.40 -12.34
N GLY A 258 26.44 0.65 -12.93
CA GLY A 258 27.68 1.22 -13.45
C GLY A 258 27.35 2.09 -14.65
N GLY A 259 27.62 3.40 -14.55
CA GLY A 259 27.70 4.25 -15.73
C GLY A 259 28.78 3.70 -16.65
N GLY A 260 28.40 3.22 -17.83
CA GLY A 260 29.31 2.79 -18.87
C GLY A 260 30.12 3.96 -19.41
N THR A 261 31.12 4.40 -18.67
CA THR A 261 32.32 5.05 -19.20
C THR A 261 33.51 4.46 -18.47
N PHE A 262 34.11 3.43 -19.06
CA PHE A 262 35.51 3.15 -18.85
C PHE A 262 36.31 4.35 -19.37
N VAL A 263 36.44 5.41 -18.56
CA VAL A 263 37.66 6.22 -18.63
C VAL A 263 38.67 5.41 -17.85
N SER A 264 39.34 4.51 -18.56
CA SER A 264 40.63 3.99 -18.16
C SER A 264 41.52 5.20 -17.89
N LYS A 265 41.64 5.61 -16.63
CA LYS A 265 42.81 6.40 -16.21
C LYS A 265 43.99 5.47 -16.42
N GLY A 266 44.61 5.60 -17.60
CA GLY A 266 45.89 5.02 -17.90
C GLY A 266 46.85 5.44 -16.80
N TYR A 267 47.18 4.50 -15.92
CA TYR A 267 48.32 4.63 -15.04
C TYR A 267 49.55 4.44 -15.93
N THR A 268 50.04 5.55 -16.51
CA THR A 268 51.33 5.58 -17.17
C THR A 268 52.39 5.44 -16.08
N LYS A 269 52.83 4.20 -15.82
CA LYS A 269 54.04 3.92 -15.04
C LYS A 269 55.24 4.29 -15.92
N ASN A 270 55.58 5.58 -15.97
CA ASN A 270 56.87 6.01 -16.49
C ASN A 270 57.93 5.87 -15.39
N LYS A 271 58.75 4.85 -15.60
CA LYS A 271 60.05 4.56 -15.02
C LYS A 271 60.93 5.83 -15.04
N PHE A 272 61.34 6.32 -13.87
CA PHE A 272 62.55 7.13 -13.74
C PHE A 272 63.56 6.33 -12.92
N LEU A 273 64.57 5.83 -13.64
CA LEU A 273 65.85 5.42 -13.10
C LEU A 273 66.77 6.64 -13.05
N ASN A 274 67.56 6.68 -11.97
CA ASN A 274 68.85 7.34 -11.79
C ASN A 274 68.87 8.85 -11.52
N LEU A 275 69.13 9.22 -10.26
CA LEU A 275 70.50 9.37 -9.73
C LEU A 275 70.53 8.92 -8.26
#